data_AF-A0A661FM02-F1
#
_entry.id   AF-A0A661FM02-F1
#
_cell.length_a   1.000
_cell.length_b   1.000
_cell.length_c   1.000
_cell.angle_alpha   90.00
_cell.angle_beta   90.00
_cell.angle_gamma   90.00
#
_symmetry.space_group_name_H-M   'P 1'
#
loop_
_entity.id
_entity.type
_entity.pdbx_description
1 polymer ?
#
loop_
_entity_poly.entity_id
_entity_poly.type
_entity_poly.pdbx_seq_one_letter_code
_entity_poly.pdbx_strand_id
1 'polypeptide(L)'
;IEEEVKEDIVNQNSNNGDTIEFNKISIVEFSKNLKNLSEIYKQLLKRKHQNPKINQHLFNLQRIKSFPSYIFLLDLFNRKDIDDNTIISILKIIETFMLRRHICEYRTGELDNIFAKLINIDNKDIENNIKTQLLKDLPEDNEFEEKFAAADFKREINRAKYILEILEYDVISDKGEFIIQSGADVHLEHIIPQTIDTKKSKKELGDWEEYLGENSLELHKNFVNKIGNFTLLAYDLNIIASNNPFKDKLFEYSKSNIQITKNICREFQEKEFTFSEVTKRSVSIAQKAISLWKF
;
A
#
# COMPACT_ATOMS: atom_id res chain seq x y z
N ILE A 1 19.29 -58.00 -3.90
CA ILE A 1 18.99 -58.02 -5.35
C ILE A 1 18.72 -56.57 -5.69
N GLU A 2 19.80 -55.90 -6.09
CA GLU A 2 19.81 -54.54 -6.60
C GLU A 2 19.15 -54.54 -7.96
N GLU A 3 18.23 -53.61 -8.20
CA GLU A 3 17.93 -53.15 -9.56
C GLU A 3 17.95 -51.62 -9.55
N GLU A 4 19.14 -51.08 -9.81
CA GLU A 4 19.35 -49.73 -10.31
C GLU A 4 18.71 -49.64 -11.70
N VAL A 5 17.58 -48.95 -11.82
CA VAL A 5 17.09 -48.49 -13.12
C VAL A 5 17.86 -47.22 -13.47
N LYS A 6 18.94 -47.38 -14.24
CA LYS A 6 19.61 -46.29 -14.95
C LYS A 6 18.77 -45.92 -16.17
N GLU A 7 18.04 -44.82 -16.09
CA GLU A 7 17.56 -44.14 -17.29
C GLU A 7 18.63 -43.15 -17.77
N ASP A 8 19.37 -43.56 -18.79
CA ASP A 8 20.23 -42.70 -19.59
C ASP A 8 19.38 -41.79 -20.47
N ILE A 9 19.21 -40.53 -20.05
CA ILE A 9 18.72 -39.48 -20.95
C ILE A 9 19.94 -38.81 -21.60
N VAL A 10 20.10 -39.10 -22.89
CA VAL A 10 21.13 -38.57 -23.78
C VAL A 10 21.05 -37.05 -23.84
N ASN A 11 22.13 -36.40 -23.42
CA ASN A 11 22.37 -34.97 -23.61
C ASN A 11 22.58 -34.64 -25.09
N GLN A 12 21.66 -33.91 -25.68
CA GLN A 12 21.93 -33.07 -26.84
C GLN A 12 21.46 -31.65 -26.55
N ASN A 13 22.41 -30.78 -26.18
CA ASN A 13 22.55 -29.46 -26.77
C ASN A 13 23.89 -28.83 -26.36
N SER A 14 24.71 -28.61 -27.37
CA SER A 14 25.98 -27.89 -27.38
C SER A 14 25.75 -26.38 -27.43
N ASN A 15 26.33 -25.63 -26.50
CA ASN A 15 27.27 -24.50 -26.72
C ASN A 15 27.28 -23.52 -25.53
N ASN A 16 28.51 -23.18 -25.10
CA ASN A 16 28.93 -22.20 -24.10
C ASN A 16 28.74 -22.58 -22.62
N GLY A 17 29.69 -23.35 -22.09
CA GLY A 17 30.67 -22.77 -21.17
C GLY A 17 30.32 -22.53 -19.70
N ASP A 18 29.13 -22.89 -19.21
CA ASP A 18 28.86 -23.00 -17.77
C ASP A 18 28.14 -24.34 -17.51
N THR A 19 28.88 -25.34 -17.03
CA THR A 19 28.29 -26.54 -16.44
C THR A 19 27.54 -26.11 -15.18
N ILE A 20 26.22 -25.89 -15.30
CA ILE A 20 25.33 -25.75 -14.15
C ILE A 20 25.33 -27.10 -13.44
N GLU A 21 26.08 -27.19 -12.35
CA GLU A 21 26.13 -28.37 -11.50
C GLU A 21 24.79 -28.48 -10.76
N PHE A 22 23.84 -29.23 -11.33
CA PHE A 22 22.56 -29.48 -10.67
C PHE A 22 22.81 -30.43 -9.50
N ASN A 23 22.92 -29.88 -8.29
CA ASN A 23 22.92 -30.66 -7.06
C ASN A 23 21.60 -31.45 -6.98
N LYS A 24 21.68 -32.76 -7.21
CA LYS A 24 20.55 -33.68 -7.07
C LYS A 24 20.23 -33.83 -5.58
N ILE A 25 19.09 -33.29 -5.15
CA ILE A 25 18.55 -33.50 -3.80
C ILE A 25 17.69 -34.77 -3.78
N SER A 26 17.60 -35.43 -2.62
CA SER A 26 16.72 -36.59 -2.48
C SER A 26 15.25 -36.17 -2.60
N ILE A 27 14.37 -37.06 -3.06
CA ILE A 27 12.92 -36.81 -3.09
C ILE A 27 12.36 -36.46 -1.71
N VAL A 28 12.93 -37.06 -0.66
CA VAL A 28 12.55 -36.79 0.74
C VAL A 28 12.92 -35.37 1.15
N GLU A 29 14.11 -34.92 0.77
CA GLU A 29 14.58 -33.54 1.03
C GLU A 29 13.79 -32.51 0.24
N PHE A 30 13.56 -32.75 -1.06
CA PHE A 30 12.68 -31.92 -1.88
C PHE A 30 11.29 -31.79 -1.28
N SER A 31 10.68 -32.90 -0.87
CA SER A 31 9.35 -32.91 -0.26
C SER A 31 9.30 -32.13 1.05
N LYS A 32 10.36 -32.21 1.87
CA LYS A 32 10.47 -31.42 3.11
C LYS A 32 10.59 -29.92 2.81
N ASN A 33 11.41 -29.55 1.83
CA ASN A 33 11.57 -28.14 1.42
C ASN A 33 10.26 -27.57 0.88
N LEU A 34 9.58 -28.32 0.01
CA LEU A 34 8.28 -27.92 -0.54
C LEU A 34 7.23 -27.74 0.57
N LYS A 35 7.18 -28.65 1.55
CA LYS A 35 6.30 -28.51 2.71
C LYS A 35 6.62 -27.24 3.50
N ASN A 36 7.89 -26.95 3.76
CA ASN A 36 8.29 -25.74 4.50
C ASN A 36 7.86 -24.46 3.77
N LEU A 37 8.18 -24.36 2.49
CA LEU A 37 7.79 -23.22 1.64
C LEU A 37 6.26 -23.07 1.56
N SER A 38 5.50 -24.17 1.54
CA SER A 38 4.03 -24.10 1.54
C SER A 38 3.45 -23.51 2.83
N GLU A 39 4.07 -23.78 4.00
CA GLU A 39 3.64 -23.18 5.27
C GLU A 39 4.02 -21.70 5.35
N ILE A 40 5.20 -21.31 4.85
CA ILE A 40 5.59 -19.89 4.73
C ILE A 40 4.61 -19.17 3.80
N TYR A 41 4.31 -19.73 2.63
CA TYR A 41 3.35 -19.14 1.69
C TYR A 41 1.97 -18.92 2.33
N LYS A 42 1.48 -19.93 3.05
CA LYS A 42 0.23 -19.85 3.81
C LYS A 42 0.28 -18.77 4.89
N GLN A 43 1.41 -18.60 5.56
CA GLN A 43 1.64 -17.53 6.53
C GLN A 43 1.57 -16.13 5.88
N LEU A 44 2.21 -15.94 4.72
CA LEU A 44 2.17 -14.70 3.96
C LEU A 44 0.72 -14.37 3.53
N LEU A 45 0.02 -15.35 2.94
CA LEU A 45 -1.38 -15.19 2.51
C LEU A 45 -2.34 -14.88 3.67
N LYS A 46 -2.15 -15.53 4.82
CA LYS A 46 -2.99 -15.31 6.00
C LYS A 46 -2.57 -14.10 6.83
N ARG A 47 -1.41 -13.50 6.53
CA ARG A 47 -0.78 -12.41 7.31
C ARG A 47 -0.61 -12.81 8.77
N LYS A 48 -0.12 -14.04 9.00
CA LYS A 48 -0.04 -14.65 10.34
C LYS A 48 1.37 -15.10 10.66
N HIS A 49 2.11 -14.20 11.29
CA HIS A 49 3.41 -14.34 11.92
C HIS A 49 3.28 -14.18 13.44
N GLN A 50 4.24 -14.74 14.17
CA GLN A 50 4.28 -14.66 15.65
C GLN A 50 4.44 -13.20 16.10
N ASN A 51 5.26 -12.44 15.37
CA ASN A 51 5.42 -11.01 15.54
C ASN A 51 4.26 -10.20 14.90
N PRO A 52 3.47 -9.47 15.69
CA PRO A 52 2.33 -8.69 15.17
C PRO A 52 2.76 -7.52 14.27
N LYS A 53 3.96 -6.97 14.42
CA LYS A 53 4.46 -5.90 13.53
C LYS A 53 4.66 -6.41 12.11
N ILE A 54 5.15 -7.65 11.95
CA ILE A 54 5.23 -8.30 10.64
C ILE A 54 3.83 -8.49 10.04
N ASN A 55 2.83 -8.85 10.85
CA ASN A 55 1.44 -9.00 10.37
C ASN A 55 0.89 -7.67 9.82
N GLN A 56 1.19 -6.56 10.49
CA GLN A 56 0.81 -5.23 10.03
C GLN A 56 1.44 -4.90 8.67
N HIS A 57 2.73 -5.17 8.50
CA HIS A 57 3.41 -4.94 7.22
C HIS A 57 2.92 -5.86 6.10
N LEU A 58 2.66 -7.14 6.38
CA LEU A 58 2.03 -8.05 5.42
C LEU A 58 0.62 -7.57 5.02
N PHE A 59 -0.13 -6.99 5.96
CA PHE A 59 -1.42 -6.36 5.68
C PHE A 59 -1.26 -5.12 4.79
N ASN A 60 -0.28 -4.25 5.06
CA ASN A 60 0.05 -3.11 4.20
C ASN A 60 0.36 -3.54 2.76
N LEU A 61 1.24 -4.53 2.59
CA LEU A 61 1.61 -5.09 1.29
C LEU A 61 0.38 -5.57 0.49
N GLN A 62 -0.59 -6.21 1.15
CA GLN A 62 -1.83 -6.59 0.47
C GLN A 62 -2.67 -5.37 0.05
N ARG A 63 -2.79 -4.36 0.92
CA ARG A 63 -3.58 -3.14 0.62
C ARG A 63 -3.02 -2.36 -0.55
N ILE A 64 -1.70 -2.34 -0.72
CA ILE A 64 -1.04 -1.71 -1.87
C ILE A 64 -0.90 -2.66 -3.07
N LYS A 65 -1.43 -3.90 -3.00
CA LYS A 65 -1.37 -4.93 -4.06
C LYS A 65 0.06 -5.33 -4.45
N SER A 66 0.90 -5.62 -3.46
CA SER A 66 2.29 -6.07 -3.62
C SER A 66 2.43 -7.60 -3.78
N PHE A 67 1.50 -8.26 -4.47
CA PHE A 67 1.59 -9.72 -4.67
C PHE A 67 2.88 -10.19 -5.38
N PRO A 68 3.44 -9.48 -6.39
CA PRO A 68 4.70 -9.88 -7.02
C PRO A 68 5.89 -9.97 -6.06
N SER A 69 5.89 -9.20 -4.97
CA SER A 69 6.94 -9.29 -3.95
C SER A 69 7.00 -10.65 -3.24
N TYR A 70 5.93 -11.45 -3.32
CA TYR A 70 5.84 -12.72 -2.60
C TYR A 70 6.86 -13.75 -3.10
N ILE A 71 7.34 -13.62 -4.33
CA ILE A 71 8.43 -14.45 -4.86
C ILE A 71 9.68 -14.27 -3.97
N PHE A 72 10.04 -13.01 -3.68
CA PHE A 72 11.16 -12.70 -2.80
C PHE A 72 10.82 -12.96 -1.32
N LEU A 73 9.61 -12.65 -0.85
CA LEU A 73 9.24 -12.87 0.55
C LEU A 73 9.25 -14.37 0.93
N LEU A 74 8.93 -15.26 -0.01
CA LEU A 74 9.05 -16.70 0.23
C LEU A 74 10.48 -17.11 0.53
N ASP A 75 11.44 -16.58 -0.23
CA ASP A 75 12.86 -16.79 0.01
C ASP A 75 13.30 -16.14 1.33
N LEU A 76 12.97 -14.87 1.53
CA LEU A 76 13.34 -14.10 2.71
C LEU A 76 12.93 -14.78 4.03
N PHE A 77 11.69 -15.27 4.11
CA PHE A 77 11.17 -15.94 5.32
C PHE A 77 11.70 -17.37 5.48
N ASN A 78 12.28 -17.96 4.43
CA ASN A 78 12.91 -19.27 4.47
C ASN A 78 14.40 -19.20 4.87
N ARG A 79 15.02 -18.01 4.78
CA ARG A 79 16.41 -17.80 5.18
C ARG A 79 16.58 -17.94 6.68
N LYS A 80 17.73 -18.48 7.06
CA LYS A 80 18.18 -18.52 8.46
C LYS A 80 18.90 -17.20 8.79
N ASP A 81 18.99 -16.90 10.08
CA ASP A 81 19.82 -15.81 10.61
C ASP A 81 19.41 -14.40 10.15
N ILE A 82 18.12 -14.20 9.89
CA ILE A 82 17.52 -12.86 9.70
C ILE A 82 16.53 -12.63 10.85
N ASP A 83 16.76 -11.60 11.64
CA ASP A 83 15.86 -11.26 12.74
C ASP A 83 14.63 -10.48 12.27
N ASP A 84 13.60 -10.48 13.13
CA ASP A 84 12.32 -9.84 12.83
C ASP A 84 12.44 -8.34 12.53
N ASN A 85 13.41 -7.61 13.12
CA ASN A 85 13.55 -6.17 12.86
C ASN A 85 14.09 -5.93 11.44
N THR A 86 15.04 -6.74 10.99
CA THR A 86 15.51 -6.71 9.60
C THR A 86 14.39 -7.09 8.64
N ILE A 87 13.58 -8.12 8.94
CA ILE A 87 12.39 -8.45 8.13
C ILE A 87 11.43 -7.25 8.04
N ILE A 88 11.11 -6.61 9.17
CA ILE A 88 10.26 -5.43 9.22
C ILE A 88 10.84 -4.28 8.38
N SER A 89 12.15 -4.04 8.45
CA SER A 89 12.83 -3.03 7.64
C SER A 89 12.70 -3.31 6.15
N ILE A 90 12.94 -4.56 5.74
CA ILE A 90 12.80 -5.00 4.34
C ILE A 90 11.34 -4.88 3.86
N LEU A 91 10.37 -5.23 4.68
CA LEU A 91 8.95 -5.05 4.33
C LEU A 91 8.60 -3.57 4.09
N LYS A 92 9.13 -2.64 4.90
CA LYS A 92 8.97 -1.19 4.69
C LYS A 92 9.61 -0.70 3.39
N ILE A 93 10.78 -1.24 3.04
CA ILE A 93 11.44 -0.96 1.74
C ILE A 93 10.53 -1.41 0.59
N ILE A 94 9.97 -2.62 0.66
CA ILE A 94 9.05 -3.15 -0.36
C ILE A 94 7.76 -2.32 -0.42
N GLU A 95 7.19 -1.94 0.73
CA GLU A 95 6.01 -1.06 0.80
C GLU A 95 6.24 0.26 0.06
N THR A 96 7.40 0.90 0.30
CA THR A 96 7.81 2.13 -0.36
C THR A 96 7.98 1.94 -1.86
N PHE A 97 8.77 0.94 -2.27
CA PHE A 97 9.05 0.65 -3.67
C PHE A 97 7.76 0.42 -4.47
N MET A 98 6.87 -0.41 -3.92
CA MET A 98 5.63 -0.78 -4.58
C MET A 98 4.61 0.35 -4.61
N LEU A 99 4.50 1.14 -3.53
CA LEU A 99 3.62 2.30 -3.55
C LEU A 99 4.05 3.29 -4.64
N ARG A 100 5.34 3.64 -4.69
CA ARG A 100 5.86 4.61 -5.66
C ARG A 100 5.62 4.14 -7.09
N ARG A 101 5.96 2.89 -7.42
CA ARG A 101 5.70 2.32 -8.76
C ARG A 101 4.22 2.31 -9.12
N HIS A 102 3.34 1.97 -8.18
CA HIS A 102 1.89 1.97 -8.44
C HIS A 102 1.32 3.37 -8.66
N ILE A 103 1.78 4.36 -7.90
CA ILE A 103 1.34 5.75 -8.07
C ILE A 103 1.90 6.35 -9.37
N CYS A 104 3.15 6.05 -9.72
CA CYS A 104 3.76 6.51 -10.97
C CYS A 104 3.36 5.64 -12.18
N GLU A 105 2.49 4.64 -12.00
CA GLU A 105 1.93 3.81 -13.08
C GLU A 105 2.99 3.02 -13.85
N TYR A 106 4.08 2.63 -13.18
CA TYR A 106 5.14 1.81 -13.79
C TYR A 106 4.61 0.41 -14.13
N ARG A 107 5.17 -0.20 -15.18
CA ARG A 107 4.74 -1.50 -15.68
C ARG A 107 4.88 -2.58 -14.61
N THR A 108 3.83 -3.39 -14.46
CA THR A 108 3.79 -4.49 -13.49
C THR A 108 4.46 -5.77 -14.00
N GLY A 109 4.55 -5.95 -15.32
CA GLY A 109 5.14 -7.16 -15.94
C GLY A 109 6.64 -7.35 -15.68
N GLU A 110 7.33 -6.32 -15.17
CA GLU A 110 8.75 -6.39 -14.81
C GLU A 110 8.98 -6.78 -13.35
N LEU A 111 7.93 -6.73 -12.51
CA LEU A 111 8.06 -6.92 -11.07
C LEU A 111 8.57 -8.31 -10.71
N ASP A 112 8.13 -9.36 -11.41
CA ASP A 112 8.59 -10.72 -11.16
C ASP A 112 10.11 -10.84 -11.38
N ASN A 113 10.63 -10.21 -12.44
CA ASN A 113 12.06 -10.17 -12.73
C ASN A 113 12.83 -9.31 -11.72
N ILE A 114 12.25 -8.18 -11.28
CA ILE A 114 12.88 -7.31 -10.27
C ILE A 114 13.00 -8.05 -8.94
N PHE A 115 11.93 -8.65 -8.45
CA PHE A 115 11.93 -9.38 -7.17
C PHE A 115 12.74 -10.67 -7.24
N ALA A 116 12.77 -11.38 -8.37
CA ALA A 116 13.62 -12.57 -8.54
C ALA A 116 15.11 -12.25 -8.37
N LYS A 117 15.57 -11.06 -8.79
CA LYS A 117 16.97 -10.63 -8.58
C LYS A 117 17.33 -10.47 -7.10
N LEU A 118 16.35 -10.21 -6.22
CA LEU A 118 16.60 -10.07 -4.78
C LEU A 118 16.89 -11.40 -4.10
N ILE A 119 16.44 -12.53 -4.67
CA ILE A 119 16.66 -13.88 -4.11
C ILE A 119 18.15 -14.19 -4.02
N ASN A 120 18.97 -13.67 -4.94
CA ASN A 120 20.41 -13.92 -4.97
C ASN A 120 21.22 -12.97 -4.08
N ILE A 121 20.59 -12.01 -3.40
CA ILE A 121 21.27 -11.12 -2.46
C ILE A 121 21.59 -11.92 -1.20
N ASP A 122 22.82 -11.86 -0.70
CA ASP A 122 23.22 -12.56 0.52
C ASP A 122 22.69 -11.87 1.80
N ASN A 123 22.81 -12.53 2.96
CA ASN A 123 22.30 -11.99 4.22
C ASN A 123 23.16 -10.86 4.80
N LYS A 124 24.41 -10.71 4.36
CA LYS A 124 25.31 -9.66 4.84
C LYS A 124 24.88 -8.34 4.24
N ASP A 125 24.58 -7.38 5.11
CA ASP A 125 24.12 -6.05 4.70
C ASP A 125 22.89 -6.10 3.77
N ILE A 126 22.02 -7.09 3.99
CA ILE A 126 20.88 -7.41 3.14
C ILE A 126 19.98 -6.20 2.87
N GLU A 127 19.75 -5.34 3.88
CA GLU A 127 18.92 -4.14 3.73
C GLU A 127 19.49 -3.18 2.69
N ASN A 128 20.77 -2.83 2.80
CA ASN A 128 21.42 -1.91 1.85
C ASN A 128 21.50 -2.53 0.45
N ASN A 129 21.83 -3.82 0.35
CA ASN A 129 21.88 -4.50 -0.94
C ASN A 129 20.51 -4.54 -1.64
N ILE A 130 19.42 -4.77 -0.89
CA ILE A 130 18.05 -4.70 -1.43
C ILE A 130 17.73 -3.28 -1.89
N LYS A 131 18.04 -2.26 -1.07
CA LYS A 131 17.83 -0.86 -1.47
C LYS A 131 18.56 -0.52 -2.75
N THR A 132 19.86 -0.82 -2.83
CA THR A 132 20.68 -0.59 -4.03
C THR A 132 20.12 -1.30 -5.26
N GLN A 133 19.60 -2.52 -5.10
CA GLN A 133 19.01 -3.25 -6.20
C GLN A 133 17.66 -2.67 -6.65
N LEU A 134 16.80 -2.24 -5.71
CA LEU A 134 15.48 -1.66 -6.01
C LEU A 134 15.54 -0.20 -6.49
N LEU A 135 16.55 0.57 -6.10
CA LEU A 135 16.74 1.96 -6.54
C LEU A 135 16.83 2.09 -8.07
N LYS A 136 17.31 1.05 -8.76
CA LYS A 136 17.39 1.01 -10.23
C LYS A 136 16.03 1.10 -10.92
N ASP A 137 14.98 0.73 -10.21
CA ASP A 137 13.61 0.60 -10.69
C ASP A 137 12.63 1.48 -9.89
N LEU A 138 13.14 2.35 -9.01
CA LEU A 138 12.35 3.22 -8.14
C LEU A 138 12.03 4.55 -8.86
N PRO A 139 10.76 4.99 -8.91
CA PRO A 139 10.43 6.31 -9.46
C PRO A 139 11.07 7.44 -8.64
N GLU A 140 11.58 8.46 -9.32
CA GLU A 140 12.21 9.65 -8.74
C GLU A 140 11.22 10.50 -7.91
N ASP A 141 11.74 11.31 -6.98
CA ASP A 141 10.91 12.11 -6.05
C ASP A 141 9.98 13.08 -6.77
N ASN A 142 10.47 13.80 -7.78
CA ASN A 142 9.67 14.77 -8.53
C ASN A 142 8.51 14.09 -9.30
N GLU A 143 8.79 12.95 -9.94
CA GLU A 143 7.77 12.19 -10.66
C GLU A 143 6.73 11.64 -9.67
N PHE A 144 7.19 11.09 -8.54
CA PHE A 144 6.31 10.58 -7.51
C PHE A 144 5.40 11.66 -6.92
N GLU A 145 5.94 12.84 -6.59
CA GLU A 145 5.15 13.97 -6.09
C GLU A 145 4.04 14.39 -7.07
N GLU A 146 4.40 14.63 -8.33
CA GLU A 146 3.47 15.07 -9.37
C GLU A 146 2.35 14.04 -9.59
N LYS A 147 2.73 12.77 -9.78
CA LYS A 147 1.79 11.67 -9.99
C LYS A 147 0.92 11.41 -8.77
N PHE A 148 1.46 11.54 -7.56
CA PHE A 148 0.71 11.35 -6.32
C PHE A 148 -0.38 12.42 -6.16
N ALA A 149 -0.06 13.70 -6.39
CA ALA A 149 -1.03 14.78 -6.30
C ALA A 149 -2.18 14.60 -7.32
N ALA A 150 -1.87 14.03 -8.49
CA ALA A 150 -2.82 13.77 -9.56
C ALA A 150 -3.52 12.40 -9.48
N ALA A 151 -3.16 11.51 -8.57
CA ALA A 151 -3.64 10.13 -8.57
C ALA A 151 -5.17 10.03 -8.31
N ASP A 152 -5.84 9.15 -9.06
CA ASP A 152 -7.24 8.77 -8.85
C ASP A 152 -7.30 7.42 -8.11
N PHE A 153 -7.97 7.40 -6.96
CA PHE A 153 -8.08 6.24 -6.09
C PHE A 153 -9.41 5.48 -6.19
N LYS A 154 -10.24 5.73 -7.20
CA LYS A 154 -11.59 5.13 -7.37
C LYS A 154 -11.61 3.60 -7.21
N ARG A 155 -10.60 2.93 -7.77
CA ARG A 155 -10.46 1.45 -7.72
C ARG A 155 -9.45 0.98 -6.67
N GLU A 156 -8.89 1.91 -5.91
CA GLU A 156 -7.71 1.71 -5.06
C GLU A 156 -7.96 2.25 -3.63
N ILE A 157 -9.20 2.08 -3.15
CA ILE A 157 -9.66 2.53 -1.82
C ILE A 157 -8.77 2.02 -0.69
N ASN A 158 -8.32 0.76 -0.75
CA ASN A 158 -7.43 0.19 0.26
C ASN A 158 -6.05 0.84 0.28
N ARG A 159 -5.54 1.28 -0.89
CA ARG A 159 -4.30 2.05 -1.00
C ARG A 159 -4.48 3.44 -0.43
N ALA A 160 -5.60 4.10 -0.70
CA ALA A 160 -5.93 5.39 -0.11
C ALA A 160 -6.03 5.32 1.43
N LYS A 161 -6.69 4.28 1.97
CA LYS A 161 -6.72 4.02 3.41
C LYS A 161 -5.32 3.83 3.98
N TYR A 162 -4.48 2.98 3.36
CA TYR A 162 -3.09 2.79 3.77
C TYR A 162 -2.31 4.11 3.80
N ILE A 163 -2.40 4.93 2.75
CA ILE A 163 -1.76 6.25 2.68
C ILE A 163 -2.19 7.14 3.86
N LEU A 164 -3.49 7.23 4.12
CA LEU A 164 -4.01 8.07 5.20
C LEU A 164 -3.64 7.56 6.59
N GLU A 165 -3.52 6.24 6.78
CA GLU A 165 -3.03 5.69 8.04
C GLU A 165 -1.56 6.04 8.29
N ILE A 166 -0.70 5.92 7.27
CA ILE A 166 0.70 6.35 7.38
C ILE A 166 0.80 7.86 7.68
N LEU A 167 -0.06 8.68 7.08
CA LEU A 167 -0.13 10.11 7.37
C LEU A 167 -0.59 10.38 8.81
N GLU A 168 -1.55 9.61 9.33
CA GLU A 168 -1.98 9.72 10.73
C GLU A 168 -0.83 9.37 11.67
N TYR A 169 -0.13 8.26 11.44
CA TYR A 169 1.03 7.86 12.24
C TYR A 169 2.13 8.92 12.25
N ASP A 170 2.39 9.58 11.11
CA ASP A 170 3.31 10.71 11.02
C ASP A 170 2.83 11.92 11.85
N VAL A 171 1.56 12.32 11.68
CA VAL A 171 0.96 13.47 12.37
C VAL A 171 0.99 13.31 13.88
N ILE A 172 0.78 12.09 14.40
CA ILE A 172 0.84 11.83 15.85
C ILE A 172 2.25 11.48 16.35
N SER A 173 3.25 11.46 15.45
CA SER A 173 4.62 11.06 15.76
C SER A 173 4.70 9.68 16.43
N ASP A 174 3.88 8.74 15.97
CA ASP A 174 3.71 7.41 16.55
C ASP A 174 5.06 6.69 16.68
N LYS A 175 5.21 5.92 17.77
CA LYS A 175 6.39 5.08 18.06
C LYS A 175 6.11 3.59 17.88
N GLY A 176 5.00 3.24 17.23
CA GLY A 176 4.50 1.88 17.07
C GLY A 176 3.58 1.42 18.19
N GLU A 177 2.97 2.36 18.92
CA GLU A 177 2.03 2.09 20.03
C GLU A 177 0.57 2.15 19.55
N PHE A 178 0.33 2.90 18.47
CA PHE A 178 -1.00 3.08 17.90
C PHE A 178 -1.19 2.18 16.67
N ILE A 179 -2.34 1.50 16.64
CA ILE A 179 -2.82 0.78 15.45
C ILE A 179 -4.23 1.26 15.19
N ILE A 180 -4.44 1.84 14.01
CA ILE A 180 -5.78 2.21 13.54
C ILE A 180 -6.53 0.93 13.20
N GLN A 181 -7.71 0.76 13.78
CA GLN A 181 -8.57 -0.37 13.46
C GLN A 181 -8.91 -0.37 11.97
N SER A 182 -8.89 -1.54 11.35
CA SER A 182 -9.08 -1.69 9.90
C SER A 182 -10.44 -2.30 9.57
N GLY A 183 -10.75 -2.42 8.28
CA GLY A 183 -11.99 -3.05 7.84
C GLY A 183 -13.21 -2.15 8.03
N ALA A 184 -14.17 -2.63 8.83
CA ALA A 184 -15.47 -1.99 9.05
C ALA A 184 -15.44 -0.89 10.13
N ASP A 185 -14.44 -0.87 11.01
CA ASP A 185 -14.43 0.06 12.14
C ASP A 185 -14.01 1.48 11.72
N VAL A 186 -13.05 1.59 10.80
CA VAL A 186 -12.56 2.87 10.26
C VAL A 186 -12.72 2.89 8.74
N HIS A 187 -13.47 3.87 8.27
CA HIS A 187 -13.88 4.05 6.89
C HIS A 187 -13.09 5.16 6.21
N LEU A 188 -13.02 5.06 4.87
CA LEU A 188 -12.52 6.12 4.01
C LEU A 188 -13.68 7.08 3.77
N GLU A 189 -13.64 8.24 4.41
CA GLU A 189 -14.67 9.26 4.25
C GLU A 189 -14.36 10.18 3.07
N HIS A 190 -15.38 10.47 2.27
CA HIS A 190 -15.32 11.45 1.18
C HIS A 190 -15.87 12.78 1.67
N ILE A 191 -15.02 13.80 1.77
CA ILE A 191 -15.42 15.09 2.32
C ILE A 191 -16.46 15.74 1.41
N ILE A 192 -16.11 15.93 0.14
CA ILE A 192 -17.09 16.11 -0.93
C ILE A 192 -17.67 14.72 -1.23
N PRO A 193 -18.98 14.50 -1.04
CA PRO A 193 -19.58 13.17 -1.15
C PRO A 193 -19.38 12.50 -2.51
N GLN A 194 -19.45 11.17 -2.53
CA GLN A 194 -19.41 10.39 -3.78
C GLN A 194 -20.58 10.69 -4.72
N THR A 195 -21.70 11.16 -4.18
CA THR A 195 -22.90 11.48 -4.94
C THR A 195 -23.43 12.83 -4.49
N ILE A 196 -23.48 13.79 -5.42
CA ILE A 196 -23.88 15.19 -5.14
C ILE A 196 -25.15 15.63 -5.87
N ASP A 197 -25.64 14.83 -6.83
CA ASP A 197 -26.67 15.20 -7.81
C ASP A 197 -28.07 14.62 -7.50
N THR A 198 -28.24 13.93 -6.37
CA THR A 198 -29.53 13.30 -6.06
C THR A 198 -30.53 14.31 -5.50
N LYS A 199 -31.80 14.22 -5.94
CA LYS A 199 -32.89 15.04 -5.37
C LYS A 199 -33.05 14.86 -3.86
N LYS A 200 -32.71 13.66 -3.35
CA LYS A 200 -32.71 13.35 -1.92
C LYS A 200 -31.60 14.11 -1.19
N SER A 201 -30.36 14.11 -1.69
CA SER A 201 -29.27 14.88 -1.09
C SER A 201 -29.60 16.37 -1.07
N LYS A 202 -30.08 16.94 -2.17
CA LYS A 202 -30.44 18.37 -2.23
C LYS A 202 -31.50 18.78 -1.21
N LYS A 203 -32.54 17.95 -1.05
CA LYS A 203 -33.69 18.28 -0.19
C LYS A 203 -33.45 17.99 1.29
N GLU A 204 -32.69 16.95 1.62
CA GLU A 204 -32.55 16.43 2.98
C GLU A 204 -31.17 16.71 3.60
N LEU A 205 -30.13 16.85 2.78
CA LEU A 205 -28.71 16.84 3.18
C LEU A 205 -27.90 18.01 2.56
N GLY A 206 -28.57 19.02 1.96
CA GLY A 206 -27.97 20.19 1.32
C GLY A 206 -27.64 20.05 -0.17
N ASP A 207 -27.58 21.19 -0.87
CA ASP A 207 -27.25 21.25 -2.30
C ASP A 207 -25.73 21.43 -2.50
N TRP A 208 -25.03 20.29 -2.61
CA TRP A 208 -23.61 20.27 -2.95
C TRP A 208 -23.32 20.81 -4.35
N GLU A 209 -24.26 20.72 -5.29
CA GLU A 209 -24.08 21.26 -6.64
C GLU A 209 -24.03 22.79 -6.60
N GLU A 210 -24.95 23.40 -5.85
CA GLU A 210 -24.98 24.85 -5.60
C GLU A 210 -23.75 25.30 -4.79
N TYR A 211 -23.42 24.59 -3.72
CA TYR A 211 -22.27 24.91 -2.86
C TYR A 211 -20.92 24.83 -3.59
N LEU A 212 -20.75 23.87 -4.50
CA LEU A 212 -19.53 23.72 -5.30
C LEU A 212 -19.50 24.65 -6.52
N GLY A 213 -20.61 25.30 -6.85
CA GLY A 213 -20.72 26.29 -7.91
C GLY A 213 -20.90 25.72 -9.31
N GLU A 214 -20.66 26.57 -10.31
CA GLU A 214 -20.84 26.24 -11.73
C GLU A 214 -19.96 25.05 -12.17
N ASN A 215 -20.49 24.24 -13.09
CA ASN A 215 -19.81 23.05 -13.65
C ASN A 215 -19.45 21.98 -12.60
N SER A 216 -20.04 22.03 -11.40
CA SER A 216 -19.71 21.12 -10.30
C SER A 216 -19.88 19.63 -10.66
N LEU A 217 -20.88 19.26 -11.47
CA LEU A 217 -21.08 17.88 -11.93
C LEU A 217 -19.94 17.37 -12.85
N GLU A 218 -19.35 18.24 -13.65
CA GLU A 218 -18.23 17.88 -14.52
C GLU A 218 -16.94 17.79 -13.71
N LEU A 219 -16.66 18.80 -12.89
CA LEU A 219 -15.48 18.85 -12.03
C LEU A 219 -15.48 17.71 -11.01
N HIS A 220 -16.63 17.38 -10.41
CA HIS A 220 -16.75 16.33 -9.39
C HIS A 220 -16.15 15.00 -9.83
N LYS A 221 -16.37 14.60 -11.10
CA LYS A 221 -15.82 13.36 -11.66
C LYS A 221 -14.29 13.30 -11.58
N ASN A 222 -13.62 14.45 -11.65
CA ASN A 222 -12.17 14.57 -11.63
C ASN A 222 -11.60 14.69 -10.21
N PHE A 223 -12.39 15.13 -9.22
CA PHE A 223 -11.90 15.44 -7.87
C PHE A 223 -12.36 14.47 -6.79
N VAL A 224 -13.50 13.80 -6.97
CA VAL A 224 -14.14 13.00 -5.92
C VAL A 224 -13.24 11.90 -5.38
N ASN A 225 -12.38 11.31 -6.22
CA ASN A 225 -11.49 10.21 -5.86
C ASN A 225 -10.03 10.64 -5.62
N LYS A 226 -9.76 11.95 -5.49
CA LYS A 226 -8.42 12.46 -5.18
C LYS A 226 -8.13 12.28 -3.70
N ILE A 227 -6.87 12.02 -3.35
CA ILE A 227 -6.45 11.82 -1.95
C ILE A 227 -6.80 13.02 -1.05
N GLY A 228 -6.74 14.25 -1.58
CA GLY A 228 -7.11 15.46 -0.85
C GLY A 228 -8.60 15.57 -0.52
N ASN A 229 -9.47 14.77 -1.15
CA ASN A 229 -10.89 14.69 -0.80
C ASN A 229 -11.17 13.67 0.33
N PHE A 230 -10.17 12.91 0.76
CA PHE A 230 -10.39 11.84 1.72
C PHE A 230 -9.96 12.21 3.14
N THR A 231 -10.55 11.48 4.09
CA THR A 231 -10.06 11.36 5.46
C THR A 231 -10.44 9.99 6.05
N LEU A 232 -9.94 9.67 7.23
CA LEU A 232 -10.34 8.47 7.97
C LEU A 232 -11.38 8.81 9.03
N LEU A 233 -12.44 8.03 9.13
CA LEU A 233 -13.50 8.29 10.10
C LEU A 233 -14.08 6.99 10.65
N ALA A 234 -14.38 6.98 11.96
CA ALA A 234 -15.03 5.84 12.59
C ALA A 234 -16.39 5.56 11.95
N TYR A 235 -16.78 4.29 11.87
CA TYR A 235 -18.01 3.82 11.22
C TYR A 235 -19.26 4.62 11.62
N ASP A 236 -19.51 4.74 12.93
CA ASP A 236 -20.71 5.41 13.44
C ASP A 236 -20.74 6.90 13.06
N LEU A 237 -19.59 7.57 13.11
CA LEU A 237 -19.46 8.96 12.68
C LEU A 237 -19.61 9.10 11.16
N ASN A 238 -19.11 8.13 10.39
CA ASN A 238 -19.20 8.10 8.93
C ASN A 238 -20.65 7.99 8.45
N ILE A 239 -21.47 7.17 9.11
CA ILE A 239 -22.91 7.06 8.83
C ILE A 239 -23.62 8.39 9.04
N ILE A 240 -23.28 9.12 10.11
CA ILE A 240 -23.92 10.41 10.41
C ILE A 240 -23.41 11.49 9.46
N ALA A 241 -22.12 11.52 9.14
CA ALA A 241 -21.54 12.49 8.21
C ALA A 241 -22.12 12.32 6.78
N SER A 242 -22.15 11.10 6.25
CA SER A 242 -22.79 10.73 4.98
C SER A 242 -22.67 11.79 3.87
N ASN A 243 -23.77 12.22 3.25
CA ASN A 243 -23.81 13.27 2.23
C ASN A 243 -24.25 14.63 2.82
N ASN A 244 -24.20 14.81 4.14
CA ASN A 244 -24.57 16.06 4.78
C ASN A 244 -23.71 17.24 4.31
N PRO A 245 -24.17 18.49 4.49
CA PRO A 245 -23.41 19.67 4.16
C PRO A 245 -22.05 19.66 4.87
N PHE A 246 -21.04 20.27 4.26
CA PHE A 246 -19.69 20.26 4.82
C PHE A 246 -19.63 20.76 6.28
N LYS A 247 -20.38 21.81 6.62
CA LYS A 247 -20.44 22.34 8.00
C LYS A 247 -20.96 21.32 9.01
N ASP A 248 -21.94 20.51 8.64
CA ASP A 248 -22.49 19.45 9.51
C ASP A 248 -21.51 18.29 9.62
N LYS A 249 -20.82 17.95 8.52
CA LYS A 249 -19.71 16.98 8.56
C LYS A 249 -18.60 17.40 9.52
N LEU A 250 -18.23 18.70 9.54
CA LEU A 250 -17.21 19.20 10.47
C LEU A 250 -17.58 18.98 11.94
N PHE A 251 -18.87 19.04 12.29
CA PHE A 251 -19.34 18.73 13.64
C PHE A 251 -19.08 17.26 13.98
N GLU A 252 -19.38 16.32 13.08
CA GLU A 252 -19.08 14.89 13.30
C GLU A 252 -17.58 14.60 13.30
N TYR A 253 -16.82 15.24 12.42
CA TYR A 253 -15.36 15.11 12.35
C TYR A 253 -14.69 15.57 13.66
N SER A 254 -15.24 16.57 14.34
CA SER A 254 -14.71 17.07 15.61
C SER A 254 -14.75 16.03 16.74
N LYS A 255 -15.65 15.03 16.63
CA LYS A 255 -15.80 13.92 17.57
C LYS A 255 -14.84 12.75 17.29
N SER A 256 -14.21 12.72 16.12
CA SER A 256 -13.23 11.68 15.75
C SER A 256 -12.02 11.75 16.68
N ASN A 257 -11.31 10.64 16.90
CA ASN A 257 -10.00 10.65 17.57
C ASN A 257 -8.81 10.74 16.60
N ILE A 258 -9.06 10.60 15.31
CA ILE A 258 -8.04 10.61 14.25
C ILE A 258 -7.61 12.06 13.97
N GLN A 259 -6.32 12.35 14.08
CA GLN A 259 -5.77 13.69 14.02
C GLN A 259 -5.80 14.30 12.62
N ILE A 260 -5.57 13.53 11.55
CA ILE A 260 -5.73 14.04 10.18
C ILE A 260 -7.16 14.55 9.94
N THR A 261 -8.16 13.93 10.58
CA THR A 261 -9.56 14.35 10.51
C THR A 261 -9.82 15.59 11.37
N LYS A 262 -9.28 15.64 12.59
CA LYS A 262 -9.36 16.85 13.43
C LYS A 262 -8.68 18.05 12.79
N ASN A 263 -7.59 17.85 12.05
CA ASN A 263 -6.88 18.91 11.34
C ASN A 263 -7.78 19.57 10.29
N ILE A 264 -8.64 18.80 9.61
CA ILE A 264 -9.65 19.35 8.68
C ILE A 264 -10.59 20.29 9.43
N CYS A 265 -11.09 19.91 10.62
CA CYS A 265 -11.93 20.80 11.43
C CYS A 265 -11.23 22.11 11.78
N ARG A 266 -9.95 22.05 12.21
CA ARG A 266 -9.18 23.25 12.58
C ARG A 266 -8.92 24.15 11.38
N GLU A 267 -8.61 23.57 10.22
CA GLU A 267 -8.28 24.32 9.02
C GLU A 267 -9.49 24.99 8.37
N PHE A 268 -10.65 24.32 8.42
CA PHE A 268 -11.86 24.68 7.68
C PHE A 268 -13.04 25.12 8.56
N GLN A 269 -12.82 25.43 9.84
CA GLN A 269 -13.88 25.88 10.75
C GLN A 269 -14.71 27.06 10.19
N GLU A 270 -14.05 28.00 9.51
CA GLU A 270 -14.66 29.20 8.93
C GLU A 270 -14.40 29.32 7.42
N LYS A 271 -14.05 28.21 6.76
CA LYS A 271 -13.72 28.19 5.33
C LYS A 271 -14.58 27.18 4.59
N GLU A 272 -14.74 27.42 3.29
CA GLU A 272 -15.33 26.46 2.38
C GLU A 272 -14.31 25.38 2.00
N PHE A 273 -14.84 24.23 1.63
CA PHE A 273 -14.09 23.09 1.12
C PHE A 273 -14.59 22.77 -0.28
N THR A 274 -13.92 23.31 -1.28
CA THR A 274 -14.27 23.17 -2.70
C THR A 274 -13.22 22.32 -3.44
N PHE A 275 -13.36 22.19 -4.76
CA PHE A 275 -12.35 21.51 -5.59
C PHE A 275 -10.96 22.15 -5.52
N SER A 276 -10.87 23.46 -5.24
CA SER A 276 -9.59 24.14 -5.01
C SER A 276 -8.88 23.57 -3.79
N GLU A 277 -9.62 23.35 -2.70
CA GLU A 277 -9.09 22.80 -1.45
C GLU A 277 -8.70 21.33 -1.59
N VAL A 278 -9.46 20.55 -2.36
CA VAL A 278 -9.07 19.16 -2.72
C VAL A 278 -7.71 19.16 -3.42
N THR A 279 -7.49 20.09 -4.35
CA THR A 279 -6.21 20.20 -5.08
C THR A 279 -5.07 20.57 -4.14
N LYS A 280 -5.24 21.64 -3.34
CA LYS A 280 -4.24 22.11 -2.37
C LYS A 280 -3.86 21.02 -1.38
N ARG A 281 -4.84 20.29 -0.85
CA ARG A 281 -4.59 19.16 0.06
C ARG A 281 -3.90 18.01 -0.64
N SER A 282 -4.27 17.68 -1.88
CA SER A 282 -3.59 16.61 -2.64
C SER A 282 -2.11 16.93 -2.84
N VAL A 283 -1.78 18.18 -3.18
CA VAL A 283 -0.39 18.66 -3.32
C VAL A 283 0.35 18.61 -1.97
N SER A 284 -0.27 19.11 -0.89
CA SER A 284 0.35 19.09 0.44
C SER A 284 0.64 17.66 0.92
N ILE A 285 -0.27 16.72 0.67
CA ILE A 285 -0.06 15.31 0.99
C ILE A 285 1.05 14.71 0.11
N ALA A 286 1.09 15.04 -1.18
CA ALA A 286 2.15 14.56 -2.09
C ALA A 286 3.55 15.01 -1.65
N GLN A 287 3.69 16.26 -1.20
CA GLN A 287 4.95 16.78 -0.65
C GLN A 287 5.41 15.99 0.58
N LYS A 288 4.47 15.65 1.48
CA LYS A 288 4.77 14.75 2.61
C LYS A 288 5.09 13.33 2.16
N ALA A 289 4.46 12.86 1.09
CA ALA A 289 4.65 11.50 0.60
C ALA A 289 6.12 11.19 0.28
N ILE A 290 6.85 12.16 -0.26
CA ILE A 290 8.28 12.02 -0.55
C ILE A 290 9.09 11.64 0.70
N SER A 291 8.79 12.25 1.85
CA SER A 291 9.52 11.97 3.10
C SER A 291 9.06 10.70 3.80
N LEU A 292 7.80 10.29 3.59
CA LEU A 292 7.21 9.09 4.18
C LEU A 292 7.61 7.81 3.45
N TRP A 293 7.70 7.88 2.13
CA TRP A 293 8.03 6.75 1.26
C TRP A 293 9.38 6.98 0.58
N LYS A 294 10.43 6.94 1.40
CA LYS A 294 11.85 6.99 0.98
C LYS A 294 12.66 5.93 1.73
N PHE A 295 13.77 5.49 1.14
CA PHE A 295 14.75 4.64 1.79
C PHE A 295 16.14 4.79 1.21
#